data_AF-A0AAF0UJC4-F1
#
_entry.id   AF-A0AAF0UJC4-F1
#
_cell.length_a   1.000
_cell.length_b   1.000
_cell.length_c   1.000
_cell.angle_alpha   90.00
_cell.angle_beta   90.00
_cell.angle_gamma   90.00
#
_symmetry.space_group_name_H-M   'P 1'
#
loop_
_entity.id
_entity.type
_entity.pdbx_description
1 polymer ?
#
loop_
_entity_poly.entity_id
_entity_poly.type
_entity_poly.pdbx_seq_one_letter_code
_entity_poly.pdbx_strand_id
1 'polypeptide(L)'
;MSSNSNSQSVEARVQDFVRMNPPEFLGSQIGEDPKNFIDQVKKIFGVMQVTRNDRVDFIPRELREAKAKEFMNLRQGSMSVQEYRLKFTHHCKYSPHMVADLRAQMSKFLFRVSDLVKTKCRNAMLLEDMNISRLMTHAQQVEGDKLSELDKDNKKS
;
A
#
# COMPACT_ATOMS: atom_id res chain seq x y z
N MET A 1 -39.20 13.49 -11.92
CA MET A 1 -38.45 12.28 -12.34
C MET A 1 -37.00 12.70 -12.56
N SER A 2 -36.11 12.40 -11.61
CA SER A 2 -34.69 12.77 -11.72
C SER A 2 -33.88 11.53 -12.05
N SER A 3 -33.76 11.25 -13.35
CA SER A 3 -32.81 10.28 -13.89
C SER A 3 -31.73 11.06 -14.61
N ASN A 4 -30.73 11.56 -13.89
CA ASN A 4 -29.48 11.98 -14.54
C ASN A 4 -28.59 10.75 -14.65
N SER A 5 -28.80 9.98 -15.72
CA SER A 5 -27.93 8.88 -16.10
C SER A 5 -26.55 9.45 -16.45
N ASN A 6 -25.59 9.22 -15.55
CA ASN A 6 -24.21 9.71 -15.60
C ASN A 6 -23.42 9.05 -16.75
N SER A 7 -23.80 9.38 -17.99
CA SER A 7 -23.20 8.94 -19.25
C SER A 7 -22.32 10.05 -19.85
N GLN A 8 -21.63 10.83 -19.01
CA GLN A 8 -20.63 11.77 -19.51
C GLN A 8 -19.34 11.03 -19.89
N SER A 9 -18.61 11.52 -20.89
CA SER A 9 -17.26 11.04 -21.22
C SER A 9 -16.29 11.31 -20.06
N VAL A 10 -15.22 10.51 -19.95
CA VAL A 10 -14.11 10.76 -19.01
C VAL A 10 -13.60 12.19 -19.14
N GLU A 11 -13.48 12.68 -20.37
CA GLU A 11 -12.96 14.02 -20.66
C GLU A 11 -13.88 15.14 -20.15
N ALA A 12 -15.19 14.99 -20.29
CA ALA A 12 -16.16 15.93 -19.74
C ALA A 12 -16.08 15.97 -18.20
N ARG A 13 -15.90 14.82 -17.55
CA ARG A 13 -15.72 14.75 -16.09
C ARG A 13 -14.41 15.40 -15.64
N VAL A 14 -13.33 15.24 -16.40
CA VAL A 14 -12.04 15.92 -16.14
C VAL A 14 -12.21 17.44 -16.26
N GLN A 15 -12.90 17.92 -17.29
CA GLN A 15 -13.18 19.35 -17.44
C GLN A 15 -14.04 19.90 -16.28
N ASP A 16 -15.08 19.18 -15.87
CA ASP A 16 -15.90 19.57 -14.72
C ASP A 16 -15.08 19.60 -13.42
N PHE A 17 -14.16 18.65 -13.22
CA PHE A 17 -13.25 18.67 -12.08
C PHE A 17 -12.35 19.91 -12.08
N VAL A 18 -11.77 20.26 -13.23
CA VAL A 18 -10.93 21.47 -13.37
C VAL A 18 -11.76 22.74 -13.10
N ARG A 19 -13.01 22.79 -13.57
CA ARG A 19 -13.93 23.92 -13.28
C ARG A 19 -14.26 24.08 -11.80
N MET A 20 -14.17 23.01 -11.02
CA MET A 20 -14.38 23.05 -9.57
C MET A 20 -13.16 23.57 -8.79
N ASN A 21 -12.07 23.93 -9.48
CA ASN A 21 -10.85 24.50 -8.91
C ASN A 21 -10.29 23.64 -7.75
N PRO A 22 -9.83 22.41 -8.02
CA PRO A 22 -9.35 21.51 -6.99
C PRO A 22 -8.10 22.08 -6.29
N PRO A 23 -7.84 21.67 -5.03
CA PRO A 23 -6.59 22.03 -4.37
C PRO A 23 -5.38 21.51 -5.15
N GLU A 24 -4.24 22.18 -5.03
CA GLU A 24 -2.97 21.71 -5.59
C GLU A 24 -2.23 20.81 -4.58
N PHE A 25 -1.47 19.84 -5.08
CA PHE A 25 -0.59 18.98 -4.27
C PHE A 25 0.68 18.69 -5.06
N LEU A 26 1.78 19.33 -4.68
CA LEU A 26 3.07 19.19 -5.35
C LEU A 26 3.94 18.10 -4.73
N GLY A 27 3.53 17.55 -3.58
CA GLY A 27 4.20 16.45 -2.86
C GLY A 27 5.63 16.76 -2.38
N SER A 28 6.05 18.02 -2.51
CA SER A 28 7.43 18.49 -2.33
C SER A 28 7.50 19.73 -1.46
N GLN A 29 6.38 20.40 -1.17
CA GLN A 29 6.37 21.58 -0.31
C GLN A 29 6.33 21.19 1.17
N ILE A 30 7.10 21.92 1.97
CA ILE A 30 7.10 21.78 3.43
C ILE A 30 5.76 22.32 3.95
N GLY A 31 5.01 21.48 4.68
CA GLY A 31 3.71 21.84 5.25
C GLY A 31 2.50 21.32 4.48
N GLU A 32 2.70 20.67 3.32
CA GLU A 32 1.60 19.95 2.66
C GLU A 32 1.12 18.78 3.55
N ASP A 33 -0.19 18.70 3.79
CA ASP A 33 -0.82 17.55 4.42
C ASP A 33 -1.53 16.69 3.36
N PRO A 34 -0.97 15.52 3.01
CA PRO A 34 -1.59 14.61 2.05
C PRO A 34 -3.00 14.17 2.46
N LYS A 35 -3.32 14.11 3.77
CA LYS A 35 -4.65 13.71 4.23
C LYS A 35 -5.67 14.82 3.96
N ASN A 36 -5.36 16.05 4.35
CA ASN A 36 -6.21 17.21 4.07
C ASN A 36 -6.48 17.37 2.56
N PHE A 37 -5.44 17.23 1.73
CA PHE A 37 -5.59 17.24 0.27
C PHE A 37 -6.58 16.17 -0.21
N ILE A 38 -6.39 14.92 0.21
CA ILE A 38 -7.27 13.80 -0.15
C ILE A 38 -8.72 14.07 0.26
N ASP A 39 -8.94 14.63 1.44
CA ASP A 39 -10.29 14.86 1.96
C ASP A 39 -11.00 16.00 1.22
N GLN A 40 -10.28 17.06 0.83
CA GLN A 40 -10.82 18.11 -0.05
C GLN A 40 -11.19 17.56 -1.44
N VAL A 41 -10.33 16.75 -2.05
CA VAL A 41 -10.60 16.11 -3.35
C VAL A 41 -11.81 15.16 -3.26
N LYS A 42 -11.94 14.39 -2.18
CA LYS A 42 -13.13 13.54 -1.95
C LYS A 42 -14.42 14.36 -1.86
N LYS A 43 -14.38 15.56 -1.28
CA LYS A 43 -15.53 16.47 -1.20
C LYS A 43 -15.98 16.89 -2.60
N ILE A 44 -15.04 17.23 -3.48
CA ILE A 44 -15.31 17.58 -4.89
C ILE A 44 -15.94 16.38 -5.63
N PHE A 45 -15.37 15.18 -5.49
CA PHE A 45 -15.97 13.97 -6.09
C PHE A 45 -17.37 13.66 -5.57
N GLY A 46 -17.67 14.01 -4.31
CA GLY A 46 -19.01 13.91 -3.76
C GLY A 46 -20.00 14.83 -4.47
N VAL A 47 -19.63 16.08 -4.70
CA VAL A 47 -20.45 17.06 -5.44
C VAL A 47 -20.65 16.64 -6.89
N MET A 48 -19.59 16.14 -7.54
CA MET A 48 -19.62 15.68 -8.92
C MET A 48 -20.26 14.29 -9.10
N GLN A 49 -20.68 13.64 -8.02
CA GLN A 49 -21.23 12.26 -8.03
C GLN A 49 -20.32 11.24 -8.75
N VAL A 50 -19.00 11.42 -8.64
CA VAL A 50 -18.00 10.53 -9.25
C VAL A 50 -18.03 9.18 -8.53
N THR A 51 -18.29 8.12 -9.30
CA THR A 51 -18.35 6.74 -8.78
C THR A 51 -16.97 6.32 -8.25
N ARG A 52 -16.92 5.32 -7.36
CA ARG A 52 -15.63 4.87 -6.80
C ARG A 52 -14.63 4.41 -7.87
N ASN A 53 -15.12 3.86 -8.99
CA ASN A 53 -14.27 3.31 -10.04
C ASN A 53 -13.62 4.44 -10.86
N ASP A 54 -14.32 5.55 -11.10
CA ASP A 54 -13.79 6.67 -11.90
C ASP A 54 -12.80 7.57 -11.13
N ARG A 55 -12.73 7.45 -9.79
CA ARG A 55 -11.86 8.30 -8.94
C ARG A 55 -10.38 8.08 -9.18
N VAL A 56 -9.99 6.91 -9.70
CA VAL A 56 -8.57 6.59 -9.95
C VAL A 56 -7.95 7.50 -11.01
N ASP A 57 -8.75 7.96 -11.97
CA ASP A 57 -8.31 8.82 -13.08
C ASP A 57 -7.95 10.24 -12.60
N PHE A 58 -8.45 10.63 -11.43
CA PHE A 58 -8.26 11.97 -10.85
C PHE A 58 -7.19 12.02 -9.75
N ILE A 59 -6.53 10.91 -9.44
CA ILE A 59 -5.46 10.91 -8.43
C ILE A 59 -4.24 11.62 -9.04
N PRO A 60 -3.72 12.72 -8.47
CA PRO A 60 -2.55 13.40 -9.04
C PRO A 60 -1.33 12.48 -9.16
N ARG A 61 -0.51 12.72 -10.18
CA ARG A 61 0.71 11.93 -10.44
C ARG A 61 1.65 11.98 -9.25
N GLU A 62 1.81 13.16 -8.65
CA GLU A 62 2.66 13.46 -7.50
C GLU A 62 2.23 12.64 -6.28
N LEU A 63 0.92 12.53 -6.05
CA LEU A 63 0.38 11.72 -4.96
C LEU A 63 0.59 10.22 -5.22
N ARG A 64 0.42 9.75 -6.46
CA ARG A 64 0.74 8.36 -6.83
C ARG A 64 2.23 8.07 -6.61
N GLU A 65 3.11 8.98 -7.00
CA GLU A 65 4.56 8.85 -6.83
C GLU A 65 5.00 8.92 -5.37
N ALA A 66 4.42 9.82 -4.58
CA ALA A 66 4.65 9.87 -3.14
C ALA A 66 4.25 8.56 -2.46
N LYS A 67 3.09 8.00 -2.82
CA LYS A 67 2.63 6.69 -2.31
C LYS A 67 3.46 5.52 -2.80
N ALA A 68 3.92 5.57 -4.05
CA ALA A 68 4.88 4.61 -4.59
C ALA A 68 6.18 4.62 -3.78
N LYS A 69 6.73 5.81 -3.52
CA LYS A 69 7.96 6.02 -2.75
C LYS A 69 7.81 5.54 -1.31
N GLU A 70 6.69 5.86 -0.65
CA GLU A 70 6.35 5.36 0.69
C GLU A 70 6.38 3.83 0.71
N PHE A 71 5.74 3.19 -0.27
CA PHE A 71 5.72 1.73 -0.37
C PHE A 71 7.08 1.12 -0.75
N MET A 72 7.90 1.79 -1.56
CA MET A 72 9.26 1.34 -1.91
C MET A 72 10.21 1.40 -0.72
N ASN A 73 9.99 2.35 0.19
CA ASN A 73 10.79 2.55 1.38
C ASN A 73 10.30 1.76 2.59
N LEU A 74 9.10 1.17 2.51
CA LEU A 74 8.55 0.32 3.57
C LEU A 74 9.50 -0.86 3.86
N ARG A 75 9.95 -0.93 5.11
CA ARG A 75 10.78 -1.99 5.68
C ARG A 75 10.17 -2.42 7.01
N GLN A 76 10.43 -3.64 7.46
CA GLN A 76 9.99 -4.11 8.77
C GLN A 76 10.53 -3.18 9.88
N GLY A 77 11.83 -2.86 9.85
CA GLY A 77 12.44 -2.00 10.88
C GLY A 77 12.26 -2.60 12.28
N SER A 78 11.78 -1.79 13.22
CA SER A 78 11.45 -2.20 14.59
C SER A 78 10.04 -2.78 14.76
N MET A 79 9.24 -2.84 13.69
CA MET A 79 7.90 -3.42 13.75
C MET A 79 7.99 -4.95 13.79
N SER A 80 6.99 -5.58 14.40
CA SER A 80 6.77 -7.01 14.22
C SER A 80 6.49 -7.35 12.75
N VAL A 81 6.74 -8.59 12.35
CA VAL A 81 6.35 -9.11 11.02
C VAL A 81 4.84 -9.00 10.82
N GLN A 82 4.03 -9.11 11.88
CA GLN A 82 2.59 -8.93 11.81
C GLN A 82 2.18 -7.49 11.45
N GLU A 83 2.74 -6.48 12.12
CA GLU A 83 2.47 -5.08 11.78
C GLU A 83 2.98 -4.73 10.38
N TYR A 84 4.17 -5.21 10.02
CA TYR A 84 4.72 -5.03 8.69
C TYR A 84 3.85 -5.68 7.62
N ARG A 85 3.34 -6.90 7.85
CA ARG A 85 2.40 -7.59 6.97
C ARG A 85 1.15 -6.74 6.72
N LEU A 86 0.52 -6.25 7.77
CA LEU A 86 -0.71 -5.45 7.66
C LEU A 86 -0.48 -4.19 6.80
N LYS A 87 0.63 -3.47 7.03
CA LYS A 87 0.99 -2.32 6.20
C LYS A 87 1.26 -2.71 4.75
N PHE A 88 2.02 -3.77 4.52
CA PHE A 88 2.34 -4.25 3.18
C PHE A 88 1.08 -4.63 2.40
N THR A 89 0.16 -5.41 2.99
CA THR A 89 -1.11 -5.78 2.35
C THR A 89 -1.98 -4.56 2.05
N HIS A 90 -2.00 -3.58 2.96
CA HIS A 90 -2.70 -2.31 2.73
C HIS A 90 -2.17 -1.60 1.47
N HIS A 91 -0.85 -1.43 1.36
CA HIS A 91 -0.25 -0.81 0.18
C HIS A 91 -0.52 -1.59 -1.11
N CYS A 92 -0.44 -2.93 -1.09
CA CYS A 92 -0.73 -3.74 -2.27
C CYS A 92 -2.19 -3.65 -2.74
N LYS A 93 -3.14 -3.60 -1.80
CA LYS A 93 -4.58 -3.48 -2.11
C LYS A 93 -4.92 -2.17 -2.81
N TYR A 94 -4.25 -1.08 -2.43
CA TYR A 94 -4.56 0.27 -2.95
C TYR A 94 -3.58 0.75 -4.02
N SER A 95 -2.53 -0.02 -4.32
CA SER A 95 -1.56 0.26 -5.38
C SER A 95 -1.25 -0.98 -6.24
N PRO A 96 -2.25 -1.61 -6.89
CA PRO A 96 -2.04 -2.83 -7.67
C PRO A 96 -1.06 -2.62 -8.85
N HIS A 97 -1.03 -1.42 -9.44
CA HIS A 97 -0.10 -1.05 -10.51
C HIS A 97 1.37 -0.95 -10.04
N MET A 98 1.64 -0.93 -8.73
CA MET A 98 2.99 -0.84 -8.16
C MET A 98 3.66 -2.19 -7.94
N VAL A 99 2.96 -3.29 -8.19
CA VAL A 99 3.49 -4.64 -8.07
C VAL A 99 3.04 -5.43 -9.29
N ALA A 100 3.90 -5.42 -10.32
CA ALA A 100 3.57 -5.95 -11.64
C ALA A 100 3.19 -7.44 -11.64
N ASP A 101 3.73 -8.22 -10.69
CA ASP A 101 3.43 -9.64 -10.55
C ASP A 101 3.61 -10.15 -9.10
N LEU A 102 3.01 -11.32 -8.81
CA LEU A 102 3.05 -11.96 -7.48
C LEU A 102 4.47 -12.34 -7.02
N ARG A 103 5.39 -12.62 -7.95
CA ARG A 103 6.78 -12.99 -7.67
C ARG A 103 7.58 -11.77 -7.22
N ALA A 104 7.39 -10.63 -7.88
CA ALA A 104 7.92 -9.33 -7.51
C ALA A 104 7.38 -8.89 -6.14
N GLN A 105 6.10 -9.19 -5.85
CA GLN A 105 5.51 -8.97 -4.53
C GLN A 105 6.24 -9.74 -3.43
N MET A 106 6.45 -11.04 -3.63
CA MET A 106 7.14 -11.91 -2.67
C MET A 106 8.60 -11.51 -2.50
N SER A 107 9.31 -11.25 -3.59
CA SER A 107 10.70 -10.78 -3.58
C SER A 107 10.84 -9.45 -2.84
N LYS A 108 9.92 -8.50 -3.07
CA LYS A 108 9.91 -7.20 -2.38
C LYS A 108 9.64 -7.37 -0.88
N PHE A 109 8.67 -8.19 -0.50
CA PHE A 109 8.37 -8.48 0.90
C PHE A 109 9.63 -9.02 1.61
N LEU A 110 10.28 -10.04 1.04
CA LEU A 110 11.46 -10.67 1.63
C LEU A 110 12.71 -9.80 1.63
N PHE A 111 12.88 -8.94 0.63
CA PHE A 111 14.01 -8.03 0.62
C PHE A 111 13.99 -7.06 1.81
N ARG A 112 12.79 -6.77 2.33
CA ARG A 112 12.49 -5.69 3.26
C ARG A 112 12.14 -6.16 4.69
N VAL A 113 12.06 -7.46 4.95
CA VAL A 113 12.04 -8.05 6.32
C VAL A 113 13.45 -8.16 6.88
N SER A 114 13.58 -8.36 8.20
CA SER A 114 14.88 -8.55 8.87
C SER A 114 15.66 -9.75 8.32
N ASP A 115 16.99 -9.66 8.30
CA ASP A 115 17.87 -10.68 7.68
C ASP A 115 17.68 -12.08 8.29
N LEU A 116 17.38 -12.16 9.59
CA LEU A 116 17.12 -13.42 10.25
C LEU A 116 15.79 -14.06 9.83
N VAL A 117 14.75 -13.27 9.56
CA VAL A 117 13.48 -13.79 8.98
C VAL A 117 13.69 -14.16 7.52
N LYS A 118 14.43 -13.32 6.78
CA LYS A 118 14.77 -13.48 5.37
C LYS A 118 15.48 -14.80 5.08
N THR A 119 16.48 -15.17 5.89
CA THR A 119 17.23 -16.43 5.70
C THR A 119 16.33 -17.66 5.83
N LYS A 120 15.52 -17.75 6.90
CA LYS A 120 14.61 -18.90 7.08
C LYS A 120 13.48 -18.93 6.04
N CYS A 121 13.03 -17.78 5.54
CA CYS A 121 11.97 -17.72 4.53
C CYS A 121 12.46 -17.90 3.09
N ARG A 122 13.77 -17.78 2.82
CA ARG A 122 14.34 -17.94 1.47
C ARG A 122 14.12 -19.35 0.90
N ASN A 123 14.19 -20.36 1.75
CA ASN A 123 13.95 -21.75 1.36
C ASN A 123 12.48 -22.00 1.01
N ALA A 124 11.56 -21.36 1.75
CA ALA A 124 10.12 -21.46 1.49
C ALA A 124 9.72 -20.85 0.13
N MET A 125 10.42 -19.82 -0.37
CA MET A 125 10.18 -19.25 -1.71
C MET A 125 10.42 -20.22 -2.87
N LEU A 126 11.21 -21.28 -2.65
CA LEU A 126 11.55 -22.25 -3.69
C LEU A 126 10.44 -23.30 -3.88
N LEU A 127 9.43 -23.33 -3.00
CA LEU A 127 8.28 -24.20 -3.12
C LEU A 127 7.33 -23.69 -4.22
N GLU A 128 6.94 -24.56 -5.15
CA GLU A 128 6.11 -24.21 -6.31
C GLU A 128 4.72 -23.67 -5.94
N ASP A 129 4.20 -24.05 -4.76
CA ASP A 129 2.90 -23.63 -4.24
C ASP A 129 2.98 -22.42 -3.29
N MET A 130 4.14 -21.79 -3.18
CA MET A 130 4.35 -20.64 -2.30
C MET A 130 3.73 -19.38 -2.91
N ASN A 131 2.85 -18.76 -2.14
CA ASN A 131 2.28 -17.46 -2.44
C ASN A 131 2.57 -16.46 -1.31
N ILE A 132 2.32 -15.18 -1.57
CA ILE A 132 2.61 -14.10 -0.62
C ILE A 132 1.95 -14.30 0.75
N SER A 133 0.71 -14.82 0.80
CA SER A 133 0.00 -15.05 2.05
C SER A 133 0.67 -16.14 2.89
N ARG A 134 1.05 -17.26 2.28
CA ARG A 134 1.75 -18.36 2.97
C ARG A 134 3.14 -17.94 3.42
N LEU A 135 3.85 -17.20 2.58
CA LEU A 135 5.16 -16.65 2.91
C LEU A 135 5.10 -15.68 4.10
N MET A 136 4.09 -14.81 4.14
CA MET A 136 3.86 -13.90 5.26
C MET A 136 3.55 -14.64 6.56
N THR A 137 2.74 -15.70 6.51
CA THR A 137 2.44 -16.55 7.68
C THR A 137 3.69 -17.26 8.19
N HIS A 138 4.51 -17.81 7.29
CA HIS A 138 5.77 -18.45 7.65
C HIS A 138 6.76 -17.46 8.30
N ALA A 139 6.84 -16.23 7.76
CA ALA A 139 7.67 -15.17 8.33
C ALA A 139 7.26 -14.81 9.77
N GLN A 140 5.97 -14.88 10.10
CA GLN A 140 5.46 -14.63 11.46
C GLN A 140 5.84 -15.74 12.43
N GLN A 141 5.68 -16.99 12.02
CA GLN A 141 6.09 -18.15 12.83
C GLN A 141 7.58 -18.10 13.14
N VAL A 142 8.40 -17.82 12.12
CA VAL A 142 9.84 -17.63 12.27
C VAL A 142 10.21 -16.54 13.28
N GLU A 143 9.43 -15.46 13.38
CA GLU A 143 9.66 -14.41 14.39
C GLU A 143 9.22 -14.85 15.79
N GLY A 144 8.06 -15.52 15.92
CA GLY A 144 7.56 -16.04 17.18
C GLY A 144 8.47 -17.11 17.80
N ASP A 145 8.99 -18.03 16.99
CA ASP A 145 9.88 -19.10 17.46
C ASP A 145 11.16 -18.52 18.08
N LYS A 146 11.69 -17.41 17.54
CA LYS A 146 12.88 -16.74 18.08
C LYS A 146 12.64 -16.11 19.45
N LEU A 147 11.52 -15.42 19.62
CA LEU A 147 11.17 -14.83 20.92
C LEU A 147 11.08 -15.94 21.99
N SER A 148 10.55 -17.10 21.60
CA SER A 148 10.46 -18.26 22.48
C SER A 148 11.80 -18.95 22.79
N GLU A 149 12.79 -18.86 21.90
CA GLU A 149 14.16 -19.37 22.13
C GLU A 149 14.93 -18.45 23.09
N LEU A 150 14.85 -17.12 22.89
CA LEU A 150 15.51 -16.14 23.77
C LEU A 150 14.97 -16.16 25.20
N ASP A 151 13.66 -16.38 25.39
CA ASP A 151 13.06 -16.50 26.72
C ASP A 151 13.48 -17.77 27.47
N LYS A 152 13.83 -18.84 26.75
CA LYS A 152 14.31 -20.10 27.36
C LYS A 152 15.77 -20.00 27.81
N ASP A 153 16.59 -19.23 27.10
CA ASP A 153 18.00 -19.01 27.45
C ASP A 153 18.14 -18.05 28.64
N ASN A 154 17.29 -17.03 28.73
CA ASN A 154 17.25 -16.11 29.88
C ASN A 154 16.72 -16.74 31.17
N LYS A 155 15.98 -17.85 31.08
CA LYS A 155 15.48 -18.59 32.25
C LYS A 155 16.44 -19.68 32.74
N LYS A 156 17.55 -19.89 32.02
CA LYS A 156 18.61 -20.86 32.33
C LYS A 156 19.92 -20.22 32.82
N SER A 157 20.03 -18.88 32.83
CA SER A 157 21.07 -18.12 33.55
C SER A 157 20.57 -17.67 34.92
#